data_AF-A0A855IN12-F1
#
_entry.id   AF-A0A855IN12-F1
#
_cell.length_a   1.000
_cell.length_b   1.000
_cell.length_c   1.000
_cell.angle_alpha   90.00
_cell.angle_beta   90.00
_cell.angle_gamma   90.00
#
_symmetry.space_group_name_H-M   'P 1'
#
loop_
_entity.id
_entity.type
_entity.pdbx_description
1 polymer ?
#
loop_
_entity_poly.entity_id
_entity_poly.type
_entity_poly.pdbx_seq_one_letter_code
_entity_poly.pdbx_strand_id
1 'polypeptide(L)' 'MDGGNSIAIKGSKFSASTGDAGGDKKGVASGTIEAEAEFILASPTVKFEGIGVYRLVDQMTMNKVNTMC' A
#
# COMPACT_ATOMS: atom_id res chain seq x y z
N MET A 1 11.44 -7.32 10.03
CA MET A 1 10.53 -6.77 11.06
C MET A 1 10.14 -5.37 10.61
N ASP A 2 8.88 -4.99 10.73
CA ASP A 2 8.32 -3.70 10.25
C ASP A 2 8.79 -2.48 11.08
N GLY A 3 10.08 -2.41 11.43
CA GLY A 3 10.67 -1.27 12.13
C GLY A 3 10.09 -0.97 13.51
N GLY A 4 9.45 -1.94 14.16
CA GLY A 4 8.75 -1.75 15.43
C GLY A 4 7.24 -1.48 15.29
N ASN A 5 6.71 -1.47 14.07
CA ASN A 5 5.28 -1.38 13.79
C ASN A 5 4.61 -2.76 13.82
N SER A 6 3.28 -2.76 13.98
CA SER A 6 2.45 -3.94 13.79
C SER A 6 2.52 -4.44 12.35
N ILE A 7 2.35 -5.76 12.18
CA ILE A 7 2.28 -6.39 10.86
C ILE A 7 1.11 -5.84 10.04
N ALA A 8 1.36 -5.55 8.76
CA ALA A 8 0.31 -5.11 7.85
C ALA A 8 -0.66 -6.26 7.53
N ILE A 9 -1.94 -6.04 7.81
CA ILE A 9 -3.05 -6.96 7.54
C ILE A 9 -4.05 -6.32 6.56
N LYS A 10 -4.89 -7.13 5.93
CA LYS A 10 -5.90 -6.66 4.96
C LYS A 10 -6.65 -5.41 5.47
N GLY A 11 -6.59 -4.33 4.70
CA GLY A 11 -7.16 -3.01 5.04
C GLY A 11 -6.19 -2.02 5.70
N SER A 12 -4.95 -2.43 5.96
CA SER A 12 -3.89 -1.52 6.40
C SER A 12 -3.51 -0.55 5.29
N LYS A 13 -3.30 0.71 5.66
CA LYS A 13 -2.84 1.77 4.75
C LYS A 13 -1.52 2.35 5.21
N PHE A 14 -0.62 2.61 4.27
CA PHE A 14 0.58 3.40 4.51
C PHE A 14 0.25 4.85 4.19
N SER A 15 0.60 5.77 5.10
CA SER A 15 0.21 7.17 4.99
C SER A 15 0.83 7.90 3.80
N ALA A 16 1.98 7.43 3.32
CA ALA A 16 2.70 8.01 2.20
C ALA A 16 3.31 6.91 1.32
N SER A 17 3.19 7.10 0.01
CA SER A 17 3.88 6.32 -1.02
C SER A 17 5.18 7.02 -1.43
N THR A 18 6.04 6.33 -2.18
CA THR A 18 7.32 6.89 -2.65
C THR A 18 7.62 6.47 -4.07
N GLY A 19 8.25 7.34 -4.86
CA GLY A 19 8.76 7.00 -6.20
C GLY A 19 7.71 6.92 -7.31
N ASP A 20 6.45 7.22 -7.00
CA ASP A 20 5.30 7.12 -7.90
C ASP A 20 4.61 8.49 -8.14
N ALA A 21 5.32 9.58 -7.84
CA ALA A 21 4.89 10.94 -8.11
C ALA A 21 5.01 11.28 -9.60
N GLY A 22 3.95 11.84 -10.20
CA GLY A 22 3.93 12.33 -11.59
C GLY A 22 4.69 13.63 -11.84
N GLY A 23 5.67 13.98 -11.00
CA GLY A 23 6.29 15.30 -10.95
C GLY A 23 5.42 16.37 -10.27
N ASP A 24 5.64 17.63 -10.61
CA ASP A 24 4.96 18.81 -10.04
C ASP A 24 3.46 18.89 -10.40
N LYS A 25 3.03 18.14 -11.40
CA LYS A 25 1.63 18.10 -11.87
C LYS A 25 0.74 17.09 -11.14
N LYS A 26 1.26 16.42 -10.11
CA LYS A 26 0.56 15.37 -9.35
C LYS A 26 0.21 14.14 -10.20
N GLY A 27 -0.34 13.11 -9.54
CA GLY A 27 -0.83 11.91 -10.20
C GLY A 27 -2.05 12.20 -11.09
N VAL A 28 -2.09 11.65 -12.31
CA VAL A 28 -3.18 11.88 -13.26
C VAL A 28 -4.50 11.30 -12.75
N ALA A 29 -4.45 10.10 -12.14
CA ALA A 29 -5.65 9.47 -11.62
C ALA A 29 -6.01 9.98 -10.22
N SER A 30 -5.01 10.25 -9.38
CA SER A 30 -5.24 10.57 -7.97
C SER A 30 -5.30 12.06 -7.63
N GLY A 31 -4.72 12.93 -8.46
CA GLY A 31 -4.57 14.35 -8.15
C GLY A 31 -3.70 14.62 -6.92
N THR A 32 -2.87 13.66 -6.48
CA THR A 32 -2.01 13.75 -5.30
C THR A 32 -0.55 13.44 -5.61
N ILE A 33 0.35 13.71 -4.66
CA ILE A 33 1.76 13.36 -4.69
C ILE A 33 2.03 12.56 -3.42
N GLU A 34 2.66 11.39 -3.56
CA GLU A 34 3.13 10.56 -2.44
C GLU A 34 2.05 10.29 -1.36
N ALA A 35 0.78 10.21 -1.78
CA ALA A 35 -0.33 9.95 -0.89
C ALA A 35 -0.42 8.46 -0.49
N GLU A 36 -1.48 8.09 0.21
CA GLU A 36 -1.63 6.75 0.77
C GLU A 36 -1.38 5.61 -0.22
N ALA A 37 -0.75 4.54 0.28
CA ALA A 37 -0.56 3.27 -0.42
C ALA A 37 -1.30 2.14 0.30
N GLU A 38 -1.85 1.21 -0.47
CA GLU A 38 -2.64 0.09 0.04
C GLU A 38 -2.41 -1.18 -0.78
N PHE A 39 -2.12 -2.27 -0.09
CA PHE A 39 -2.02 -3.60 -0.71
C PHE A 39 -3.40 -4.12 -1.12
N ILE A 40 -3.48 -4.67 -2.34
CA ILE A 40 -4.71 -5.23 -2.91
C ILE A 40 -4.93 -6.68 -2.46
N LEU A 41 -3.86 -7.47 -2.46
CA LEU A 41 -3.92 -8.90 -2.22
C LEU A 41 -3.33 -9.22 -0.86
N ALA A 42 -4.00 -10.09 -0.10
CA ALA A 42 -3.52 -10.57 1.19
C ALA A 42 -3.42 -12.10 1.17
N SER A 43 -2.67 -12.66 2.11
CA SER A 43 -2.48 -14.10 2.24
C SER A 43 -3.81 -14.85 2.46
N PRO A 44 -4.09 -15.92 1.68
CA PRO A 44 -5.29 -16.74 1.88
C PRO A 44 -5.15 -17.71 3.05
N THR A 45 -3.92 -18.07 3.43
CA THR A 45 -3.61 -19.15 4.37
C THR A 45 -3.05 -18.66 5.71
N VAL A 46 -2.24 -17.60 5.70
CA VAL A 46 -1.63 -17.03 6.91
C VAL A 46 -2.46 -15.84 7.36
N LYS A 47 -2.98 -15.91 8.58
CA LYS A 47 -3.92 -14.92 9.13
C LYS A 47 -3.57 -14.58 10.57
N PHE A 48 -3.75 -13.32 10.93
CA PHE A 48 -3.65 -12.81 12.30
C PHE A 48 -5.02 -12.26 12.66
N GLU A 49 -5.58 -12.70 13.79
CA GLU A 49 -6.95 -12.35 14.22
C GLU A 49 -8.02 -12.66 13.15
N GLY A 50 -7.78 -13.70 12.32
CA GLY A 50 -8.66 -14.07 11.22
C GLY A 50 -8.51 -13.22 9.94
N ILE A 51 -7.65 -12.20 9.96
CA ILE A 51 -7.41 -11.29 8.83
C ILE A 51 -6.11 -11.70 8.13
N GLY A 52 -6.14 -11.77 6.79
CA GLY A 52 -4.98 -12.13 5.98
C GLY A 52 -3.86 -11.10 6.09
N VAL A 53 -2.62 -11.56 6.20
CA VAL A 53 -1.43 -10.69 6.23
C VAL A 53 -1.01 -10.27 4.84
N TYR A 54 -0.41 -9.09 4.72
CA TYR A 54 0.29 -8.68 3.52
C TYR A 54 1.74 -9.20 3.52
N ARG A 55 2.28 -9.42 2.33
CA ARG A 55 3.63 -9.92 2.08
C ARG A 55 4.34 -8.97 1.13
N LEU A 56 5.68 -9.06 1.09
CA LEU A 56 6.53 -8.18 0.29
C LEU A 56 6.15 -8.09 -1.19
N VAL A 57 5.68 -9.21 -1.78
CA VAL A 57 5.36 -9.32 -3.21
C VAL A 57 3.87 -9.23 -3.49
N ASP A 58 3.05 -8.95 -2.48
CA ASP A 58 1.63 -8.71 -2.71
C ASP A 58 1.46 -7.37 -3.44
N GLN A 59 0.58 -7.36 -4.45
CA GLN A 59 0.33 -6.19 -5.30
C GLN A 59 -0.19 -5.00 -4.48
N MET A 60 0.34 -3.79 -4.73
CA MET A 60 0.08 -2.58 -3.93
C MET A 60 -0.20 -1.35 -4.79
N THR A 61 -1.32 -0.67 -4.50
CA THR A 61 -1.61 0.64 -5.08
C THR A 61 -0.83 1.74 -4.37
N MET A 62 -0.40 2.73 -5.14
CA MET A 62 0.42 3.83 -4.65
C MET A 62 -0.22 5.18 -5.00
N ASN A 63 0.02 6.19 -4.15
CA ASN A 63 -0.46 7.57 -4.29
C ASN A 63 -1.96 7.64 -4.62
N LYS A 64 -2.81 7.04 -3.77
CA LYS A 64 -4.27 6.95 -3.99
C LYS A 64 -4.63 6.35 -5.36
N VAL A 65 -4.12 5.15 -5.64
CA VAL A 65 -4.44 4.38 -6.85
C VAL A 65 -3.94 5.04 -8.14
N ASN A 66 -2.89 5.87 -8.06
CA ASN A 66 -2.24 6.43 -9.24
C ASN A 66 -1.37 5.42 -9.98
N THR A 67 -0.73 4.52 -9.23
CA THR A 67 0.22 3.56 -9.78
C THR A 67 0.05 2.21 -9.11
N MET A 68 0.36 1.16 -9.86
CA MET A 68 0.31 -0.22 -9.41
C MET A 68 1.74 -0.75 -9.30
N CYS A 69 2.08 -1.30 -8.13
CA CYS A 69 3.37 -1.94 -7.84
C CYS A 69 3.18 -3.41 -7.46
#